data_AF-A0A6H2GZE2-F1
#
_entry.id   AF-A0A6H2GZE2-F1
#
_cell.length_a   1.000
_cell.length_b   1.000
_cell.length_c   1.000
_cell.angle_alpha   90.00
_cell.angle_beta   90.00
_cell.angle_gamma   90.00
#
_symmetry.space_group_name_H-M   'P 1'
#
loop_
_entity.id
_entity.type
_entity.pdbx_description
1 polymer ?
#
loop_
_entity_poly.entity_id
_entity_poly.type
_entity_poly.pdbx_seq_one_letter_code
_entity_poly.pdbx_strand_id
1 'polypeptide(L)' 'MATYLVGVRWEKERIQIEAKNGTDAKRKYCRLKGRRYNDPWCGGSILTAEIVRSSNSNLIQSQLG' A
#
# COMPACT_ATOMS: atom_id res chain seq x y z
N MET A 1 1.76 -15.17 5.07
CA MET A 1 1.81 -14.00 4.16
C MET A 1 1.05 -12.86 4.85
N ALA A 2 1.31 -11.62 4.49
CA ALA A 2 0.65 -10.46 5.10
C ALA A 2 0.00 -9.59 4.02
N THR A 3 -1.11 -8.95 4.37
CA THR A 3 -1.77 -7.98 3.49
C THR A 3 -1.12 -6.62 3.68
N TYR A 4 -0.75 -5.98 2.58
CA TYR A 4 -0.18 -4.64 2.56
C TYR A 4 -1.09 -3.67 1.81
N LEU A 5 -1.30 -2.48 2.35
CA LEU A 5 -1.87 -1.35 1.63
C LEU A 5 -0.74 -0.67 0.86
N VAL A 6 -0.81 -0.75 -0.46
CA VAL A 6 0.19 -0.19 -1.37
C VAL A 6 -0.42 0.93 -2.20
N GLY A 7 0.31 2.04 -2.31
CA GLY A 7 -0.07 3.12 -3.22
C GLY A 7 1.03 4.17 -3.31
N VAL A 8 0.78 5.22 -4.08
CA VAL A 8 1.72 6.34 -4.22
C VAL A 8 1.71 7.18 -2.95
N ARG A 9 2.88 7.63 -2.49
CA ARG A 9 3.06 8.33 -1.21
C ARG A 9 2.10 9.51 -1.02
N TRP A 10 1.82 10.27 -2.08
CA TRP A 10 0.96 11.45 -2.06
C TRP A 10 -0.48 11.19 -2.53
N GLU A 11 -0.82 9.95 -2.92
CA GLU A 11 -2.19 9.59 -3.30
C GLU A 11 -2.95 9.00 -2.11
N LYS A 12 -4.27 9.24 -2.10
CA LYS A 12 -5.20 8.65 -1.12
C LYS A 12 -5.59 7.22 -1.50
N GLU A 13 -5.57 6.87 -2.78
CA GLU A 13 -5.93 5.53 -3.25
C GLU A 13 -4.86 4.52 -2.82
N ARG A 14 -5.30 3.45 -2.16
CA ARG A 14 -4.47 2.34 -1.71
C ARG A 14 -5.09 1.02 -2.14
N ILE A 15 -4.25 0.11 -2.61
CA ILE A 15 -4.67 -1.23 -3.02
C ILE A 15 -4.12 -2.24 -2.01
N GLN A 16 -4.97 -3.18 -1.61
CA GLN A 16 -4.58 -4.29 -0.75
C GLN A 16 -3.88 -5.36 -1.60
N ILE A 17 -2.67 -5.73 -1.21
CA ILE A 17 -1.85 -6.73 -1.89
C ILE A 17 -1.32 -7.70 -0.86
N GLU A 18 -1.60 -8.99 -1.06
CA GLU A 18 -1.00 -10.04 -0.26
C GLU A 18 0.44 -10.31 -0.74
N ALA A 19 1.40 -10.19 0.18
CA ALA A 19 2.81 -10.32 -0.13
C ALA A 19 3.62 -10.91 1.02
N LYS A 20 4.86 -11.32 0.71
CA LYS A 20 5.80 -11.82 1.72
C LYS A 20 6.43 -10.69 2.54
N ASN A 21 6.63 -9.52 1.92
CA ASN A 21 7.20 -8.32 2.53
C ASN A 21 6.76 -7.07 1.72
N GLY A 22 7.07 -5.87 2.25
CA GLY A 22 6.70 -4.61 1.60
C GLY A 22 7.31 -4.41 0.20
N THR A 23 8.50 -4.94 -0.06
CA THR A 23 9.14 -4.88 -1.39
C THR A 23 8.42 -5.75 -2.42
N ASP A 24 7.99 -6.96 -2.02
CA ASP A 24 7.18 -7.85 -2.85
C ASP A 24 5.80 -7.24 -3.14
N ALA A 25 5.19 -6.58 -2.15
CA ALA A 25 3.96 -5.82 -2.33
C ALA A 25 4.15 -4.66 -3.34
N LYS A 26 5.25 -3.92 -3.18
CA LYS A 26 5.94 -3.04 -4.14
C LYS A 26 5.81 -3.50 -5.59
N ARG A 27 6.45 -4.65 -5.84
CA ARG A 27 6.60 -5.24 -7.17
C ARG A 27 5.26 -5.71 -7.74
N LYS A 28 4.41 -6.33 -6.92
CA LYS A 28 3.07 -6.76 -7.32
C LYS A 28 2.20 -5.58 -7.73
N TYR A 29 2.24 -4.47 -6.98
CA TYR A 29 1.52 -3.25 -7.35
C TYR A 29 1.96 -2.72 -8.72
N CYS A 30 3.28 -2.61 -8.93
CA CYS A 30 3.81 -2.17 -10.23
C CYS A 30 3.33 -3.09 -11.36
N ARG A 31 3.40 -4.42 -11.18
CA ARG A 31 2.92 -5.39 -12.17
C ARG A 31 1.42 -5.24 -12.47
N LEU A 32 0.60 -5.02 -11.45
CA LEU A 32 -0.86 -4.81 -11.59
C LEU A 32 -1.18 -3.54 -12.38
N LYS A 33 -0.45 -2.44 -12.13
CA LYS A 33 -0.67 -1.14 -12.82
C LYS A 33 0.11 -1.02 -14.14
N GLY A 34 0.81 -2.08 -14.59
CA GLY A 34 1.62 -2.07 -15.81
C GLY A 34 2.89 -1.19 -15.73
N ARG A 35 3.35 -0.88 -14.51
CA ARG A 35 4.52 -0.03 -14.25
C ARG A 35 5.77 -0.87 -13.98
N ARG A 36 6.95 -0.28 -14.22
CA ARG A 36 8.24 -0.90 -13.86
C ARG A 36 8.60 -0.53 -12.42
N TYR A 37 9.02 -1.51 -11.63
CA TYR A 37 9.42 -1.27 -10.23
C TYR A 37 10.66 -0.37 -10.10
N ASN A 38 11.60 -0.47 -11.04
CA ASN A 38 12.81 0.36 -11.04
C ASN A 38 12.62 1.73 -11.72
N ASP A 39 11.39 2.10 -12.07
CA ASP A 39 11.15 3.41 -12.65
C ASP A 39 11.33 4.53 -11.60
N PRO A 40 12.12 5.58 -11.87
CA PRO A 40 12.40 6.62 -10.89
C PRO A 40 11.20 7.52 -10.60
N TRP A 41 10.23 7.62 -11.52
CA TRP A 41 9.07 8.50 -11.39
C TRP A 41 7.82 7.76 -10.92
N CYS A 42 7.66 6.50 -11.33
CA CYS A 42 6.44 5.72 -11.08
C CYS A 42 6.65 4.35 -10.42
N GLY A 43 7.90 4.01 -10.08
CA GLY A 43 8.29 2.73 -9.50
C GLY A 43 8.31 2.69 -7.97
N GLY A 44 9.07 1.76 -7.40
CA GLY A 44 9.06 1.43 -5.97
C GLY A 44 9.46 2.56 -5.03
N SER A 45 10.18 3.56 -5.53
CA SER A 45 10.68 4.73 -4.77
C SER A 45 9.55 5.63 -4.28
N ILE A 46 8.50 5.79 -5.09
CA ILE A 46 7.35 6.66 -4.77
C ILE A 46 6.22 5.91 -4.07
N LEU A 47 6.29 4.57 -4.06
CA LEU A 47 5.28 3.72 -3.46
C LEU A 47 5.54 3.54 -1.97
N THR A 48 4.49 3.60 -1.17
CA THR A 48 4.52 3.15 0.23
C THR A 48 3.77 1.83 0.35
N ALA A 49 4.21 1.00 1.29
CA ALA A 49 3.60 -0.29 1.60
C ALA A 49 3.46 -0.40 3.12
N GLU A 50 2.22 -0.35 3.58
CA GLU A 50 1.88 -0.41 5.00
C GLU A 50 1.25 -1.76 5.29
N ILE A 51 1.75 -2.45 6.31
CA ILE A 51 1.17 -3.73 6.71
C ILE A 51 -0.21 -3.48 7.33
N VAL A 52 -1.22 -4.15 6.81
CA VAL A 52 -2.53 -4.22 7.46
C VAL A 52 -2.38 -5.20 8.60
N ARG A 53 -1.90 -4.71 9.74
CA ARG A 53 -2.10 -5.43 11.00
C ARG A 53 -3.61 -5.37 11.25
N SER A 54 -4.25 -6.53 11.41
CA SER A 54 -5.56 -6.61 12.06
C SER A 54 -5.42 -6.15 13.51
N SER A 55 -5.13 -4.88 13.71
CA SER A 55 -5.35 -4.20 14.96
C SER A 55 -6.82 -3.82 14.92
N ASN A 56 -7.63 -4.63 15.61
CA ASN A 56 -8.94 -4.21 16.07
C ASN A 56 -8.75 -2.90 16.85
N SER A 57 -8.93 -1.77 16.18
CA SER A 57 -9.05 -0.47 16.81
C SER A 57 -10.17 0.23 16.07
N ASN A 58 -11.38 -0.05 16.53
CA ASN A 58 -12.50 0.89 16.54
C ASN A 58 -11.96 2.29 16.87
N LEU A 59 -11.65 3.09 15.85
CA LEU A 59 -11.72 4.54 15.99
C LEU A 59 -13.12 4.95 15.54
N ILE A 60 -14.05 4.70 16.45
CA ILE A 60 -15.21 5.56 16.63
C ILE A 60 -14.63 6.90 17.10
N GLN A 61 -14.52 7.86 16.19
CA GLN A 61 -14.54 9.28 16.51
C GLN A 61 -15.52 9.90 15.49
N SER A 62 -16.81 9.81 15.80
CA SER A 62 -17.58 10.83 16.50
C SER A 62 -18.15 11.85 15.51
N GLN A 63 -19.34 11.49 14.98
CA GLN A 63 -20.44 12.45 15.01
C GLN A 63 -20.52 13.03 16.42
N LEU A 64 -20.38 14.35 16.56
CA LEU A 64 -21.06 15.23 17.53
C LEU A 64 -20.33 16.57 17.58
N GLY A 65 -21.07 17.62 17.24
CA GLY A 65 -20.66 19.02 17.18
C GLY A 65 -21.55 19.75 16.20
#